data_AF-A0A7C7ANT3-F1
#
_entry.id   AF-A0A7C7ANT3-F1
#
_cell.length_a   1.000
_cell.length_b   1.000
_cell.length_c   1.000
_cell.angle_alpha   90.00
_cell.angle_beta   90.00
_cell.angle_gamma   90.00
#
_symmetry.space_group_name_H-M   'P 1'
#
loop_
_entity.id
_entity.type
_entity.pdbx_description
1 polymer ?
#
loop_
_entity_poly.entity_id
_entity_poly.type
_entity_poly.pdbx_seq_one_letter_code
_entity_poly.pdbx_strand_id
1 'polypeptide(L)'
;MKCIYCNSEAELTSSDIITYAITGAKLTKSFVCKTHNALTNDNYEKKFVADLDFFRNHLGLTTRDGKLIQYKADISVDGTEMHNVKISNRESLFAPKGVVAGADNEGKKILMAPMEKLEKISKGKASTVDISDVTLHKTISSDSFLGFYAVHSIAKMAYEWYCYVNDIEEFQEENREIVDYILGKNENNPVDILIDGNYYAAIDQLSELGTNALFQYDDIDGYQYVVFDFWKTISYRVRICKSLKKIACDTKALFFELYLYHIDGSKSTTAFGAYSLNNNKKPAFYTVQPQNITVGLWREFVKRIEKIMSTMILSIHTLKREIDVLSSKLKKYDEGKIDMARLLGFEENNIVTVIEIINQLYVNKDKYDASKSFNANLPIILNLNSDTITRTQEDKTTFLMHIMEMDRNKELSDYIRNGIGAFYDIYDQEMDLTK
;
A
#
# COMPACT_ATOMS: atom_id res chain seq x y z
N MET A 1 1.67 27.50 19.17
CA MET A 1 2.10 26.17 18.70
C MET A 1 3.54 25.95 19.11
N LYS A 2 3.82 24.82 19.74
CA LYS A 2 5.14 24.38 20.21
C LYS A 2 5.42 22.98 19.69
N CYS A 3 6.65 22.53 19.84
CA CYS A 3 7.03 21.17 19.50
C CYS A 3 6.35 20.17 20.46
N ILE A 4 5.55 19.23 19.93
CA ILE A 4 4.85 18.20 20.72
C ILE A 4 5.77 17.18 21.41
N TYR A 5 7.08 17.26 21.18
CA TYR A 5 8.09 16.41 21.82
C TYR A 5 8.92 17.14 22.90
N CYS A 6 8.98 18.47 22.89
CA CYS A 6 9.87 19.21 23.80
C CYS A 6 9.46 20.64 24.17
N ASN A 7 8.29 21.11 23.73
CA ASN A 7 7.81 22.47 23.93
C ASN A 7 8.67 23.60 23.34
N SER A 8 9.67 23.29 22.50
CA SER A 8 10.41 24.32 21.75
C SER A 8 9.48 25.04 20.77
N GLU A 9 9.57 26.37 20.73
CA GLU A 9 8.93 27.23 19.72
C GLU A 9 9.85 27.49 18.51
N ALA A 10 11.13 27.12 18.62
CA ALA A 10 12.12 27.34 17.58
C ALA A 10 12.10 26.24 16.50
N GLU A 11 12.33 26.66 15.25
CA GLU A 11 12.51 25.79 14.07
C GLU A 11 11.39 24.75 13.90
N LEU A 12 10.13 25.13 14.12
CA LEU A 12 9.00 24.26 13.81
C LEU A 12 8.97 23.96 12.30
N THR A 13 8.73 22.70 11.97
CA THR A 13 8.68 22.16 10.61
C THR A 13 7.36 21.44 10.38
N SER A 14 6.92 21.41 9.12
CA SER A 14 5.78 20.58 8.71
C SER A 14 6.16 19.11 8.82
N SER A 15 5.64 18.41 9.83
CA SER A 15 5.77 16.95 9.94
C SER A 15 4.74 16.27 9.03
N ASP A 16 5.15 15.26 8.26
CA ASP A 16 4.24 14.32 7.61
C ASP A 16 3.75 13.34 8.70
N ILE A 17 2.57 13.57 9.27
CA ILE A 17 2.03 12.79 10.41
C ILE A 17 1.96 11.31 10.04
N ILE A 18 1.31 11.01 8.91
CA ILE A 18 1.42 9.74 8.21
C ILE A 18 2.33 10.02 7.02
N THR A 19 3.42 9.26 6.91
CA THR A 19 4.38 9.50 5.83
C THR A 19 3.69 9.38 4.48
N TYR A 20 3.81 10.41 3.63
CA TYR A 20 3.22 10.41 2.28
C TYR A 20 3.62 9.15 1.48
N ALA A 21 4.81 8.62 1.78
CA ALA A 21 5.36 7.42 1.18
C ALA A 21 4.49 6.17 1.35
N ILE A 22 3.55 6.11 2.30
CA ILE A 22 2.69 4.94 2.55
C ILE A 22 1.19 5.21 2.43
N THR A 23 0.76 6.41 2.05
CA THR A 23 -0.69 6.69 2.06
C THR A 23 -1.18 7.55 0.92
N GLY A 24 -0.33 8.25 0.16
CA GLY A 24 -0.76 9.21 -0.88
C GLY A 24 -1.50 10.45 -0.34
N ALA A 25 -2.20 10.32 0.79
CA ALA A 25 -2.90 11.39 1.50
C ALA A 25 -1.90 12.26 2.26
N LYS A 26 -1.91 13.56 1.97
CA LYS A 26 -1.09 14.51 2.71
C LYS A 26 -1.76 14.84 4.04
N LEU A 27 -1.20 14.35 5.14
CA LEU A 27 -1.58 14.73 6.49
C LEU A 27 -0.37 15.36 7.19
N THR A 28 -0.34 16.68 7.24
CA THR A 28 0.80 17.44 7.75
C THR A 28 0.41 18.47 8.78
N LYS A 29 1.23 18.67 9.82
CA LYS A 29 1.07 19.77 10.78
C LYS A 29 2.43 20.31 11.24
N SER A 30 2.51 21.62 11.44
CA SER A 30 3.76 22.34 11.75
C SER A 30 4.09 22.39 13.25
N PHE A 31 3.90 21.27 13.96
CA PHE A 31 4.01 21.17 15.42
C PHE A 31 5.21 20.34 15.91
N VAL A 32 6.20 20.06 15.04
CA VAL A 32 7.42 19.32 15.38
C VAL A 32 8.64 20.17 15.02
N CYS A 33 9.60 20.32 15.94
CA CYS A 33 10.85 21.02 15.64
C CYS A 33 11.75 20.21 14.69
N LYS A 34 12.59 20.92 13.93
CA LYS A 34 13.51 20.32 12.95
C LYS A 34 14.34 19.17 13.51
N THR A 35 14.82 19.27 14.75
CA THR A 35 15.62 18.22 15.41
C THR A 35 14.84 16.92 15.57
N HIS A 36 13.62 16.98 16.12
CA HIS A 36 12.82 15.77 16.34
C HIS A 36 12.29 15.20 15.03
N ASN A 37 11.88 16.06 14.09
CA ASN A 37 11.43 15.62 12.77
C ASN A 37 12.57 14.90 11.99
N ALA A 38 13.80 15.43 12.06
CA ALA A 38 14.97 14.77 11.48
C ALA A 38 15.27 13.43 12.18
N LEU A 39 15.23 13.40 13.52
CA LEU A 39 15.49 12.20 14.31
C LEU A 39 14.54 11.05 13.93
N THR A 40 13.23 11.29 13.93
CA THR A 40 12.25 10.22 13.63
C THR A 40 12.36 9.75 12.19
N ASN A 41 12.56 10.67 11.24
CA ASN A 41 12.72 10.34 9.83
C ASN A 41 13.99 9.53 9.55
N ASP A 42 15.13 9.96 10.11
CA ASP A 42 16.43 9.35 9.87
C ASP A 42 16.61 8.01 10.59
N ASN A 43 16.09 7.89 11.82
CA ASN A 43 16.27 6.69 12.63
C ASN A 43 15.22 5.62 12.34
N TYR A 44 14.01 5.98 11.88
CA TYR A 44 12.91 5.04 11.77
C TYR A 44 12.26 5.03 10.38
N GLU A 45 11.64 6.14 9.97
CA GLU A 45 10.72 6.14 8.84
C GLU A 45 11.41 5.79 7.51
N LYS A 46 12.63 6.29 7.27
CA LYS A 46 13.37 5.97 6.02
C LYS A 46 13.58 4.48 5.84
N LYS A 47 13.96 3.78 6.91
CA LYS A 47 14.20 2.33 6.86
C LYS A 47 12.90 1.56 6.75
N PHE A 48 11.89 1.93 7.54
CA PHE A 48 10.55 1.36 7.49
C PHE A 48 9.95 1.47 6.08
N VAL A 49 9.97 2.67 5.49
CA VAL A 49 9.48 2.92 4.13
C VAL A 49 10.25 2.10 3.08
N ALA A 50 11.58 2.05 3.18
CA ALA A 50 12.41 1.29 2.23
C ALA A 50 12.16 -0.22 2.29
N ASP A 51 11.89 -0.76 3.49
CA ASP A 51 11.55 -2.19 3.64
C ASP A 51 10.21 -2.54 2.98
N LEU A 52 9.35 -1.55 2.79
CA LEU A 52 8.04 -1.68 2.17
C LEU A 52 8.02 -1.32 0.68
N ASP A 53 9.14 -0.93 0.06
CA ASP A 53 9.20 -0.47 -1.33
C ASP A 53 8.55 -1.44 -2.32
N PHE A 54 8.65 -2.75 -2.06
CA PHE A 54 7.98 -3.77 -2.85
C PHE A 54 6.45 -3.60 -2.83
N PHE A 55 5.85 -3.47 -1.65
CA PHE A 55 4.41 -3.29 -1.49
C PHE A 55 3.97 -1.91 -1.97
N ARG A 56 4.74 -0.87 -1.68
CA ARG A 56 4.46 0.49 -2.16
C ARG A 56 4.39 0.54 -3.69
N ASN A 57 5.29 -0.18 -4.37
CA ASN A 57 5.25 -0.32 -5.82
C ASN A 57 3.96 -1.03 -6.30
N HIS A 58 3.56 -2.14 -5.67
CA HIS A 58 2.33 -2.86 -6.02
C HIS A 58 1.06 -2.05 -5.74
N LEU A 59 1.06 -1.25 -4.69
CA LEU A 59 0.00 -0.28 -4.36
C LEU A 59 -0.04 0.92 -5.32
N GLY A 60 0.87 1.01 -6.29
CA GLY A 60 0.92 2.09 -7.26
C GLY A 60 1.34 3.44 -6.66
N LEU A 61 2.05 3.44 -5.53
CA LEU A 61 2.67 4.62 -4.96
C LEU A 61 3.91 5.00 -5.77
N THR A 62 4.23 6.30 -5.77
CA THR A 62 5.39 6.83 -6.49
C THR A 62 6.38 7.47 -5.53
N THR A 63 7.59 7.73 -6.03
CA THR A 63 8.50 8.65 -5.37
C THR A 63 7.91 10.08 -5.35
N ARG A 64 8.52 10.97 -4.57
CA ARG A 64 8.14 12.40 -4.54
C ARG A 64 8.18 13.08 -5.91
N ASP A 65 9.05 12.60 -6.81
CA ASP A 65 9.18 13.10 -8.19
C ASP A 65 8.23 12.40 -9.17
N GLY A 66 7.28 11.59 -8.68
CA GLY A 66 6.31 10.87 -9.51
C GLY A 66 6.88 9.65 -10.24
N LYS A 67 8.08 9.16 -9.88
CA LYS A 67 8.68 7.98 -10.51
C LYS A 67 8.20 6.69 -9.85
N LEU A 68 8.22 5.59 -10.59
CA LEU A 68 7.98 4.26 -10.04
C LEU A 68 8.97 3.95 -8.91
N ILE A 69 8.46 3.34 -7.84
CA ILE A 69 9.27 2.91 -6.70
C ILE A 69 10.10 1.71 -7.14
N GLN A 70 11.40 1.73 -6.83
CA GLN A 70 12.29 0.61 -7.07
C GLN A 70 12.41 -0.22 -5.81
N TYR A 71 12.41 -1.54 -5.95
CA TYR A 71 12.65 -2.47 -4.86
C TYR A 71 13.73 -3.49 -5.24
N LYS A 72 14.29 -4.14 -4.22
CA LYS A 72 15.22 -5.26 -4.41
C LYS A 72 14.46 -6.58 -4.39
N ALA A 73 14.71 -7.42 -5.38
CA ALA A 73 14.23 -8.80 -5.47
C ALA A 73 15.33 -9.71 -5.98
N ASP A 74 15.12 -11.01 -5.79
CA ASP A 74 15.95 -12.06 -6.36
C ASP A 74 15.30 -12.53 -7.66
N ILE A 75 16.12 -12.92 -8.63
CA ILE A 75 15.69 -13.30 -9.98
C ILE A 75 16.33 -14.61 -10.35
N SER A 76 15.51 -15.56 -10.81
CA SER A 76 16.00 -16.78 -11.46
C SER A 76 15.81 -16.64 -12.96
N VAL A 77 16.88 -16.90 -13.73
CA VAL A 77 16.85 -16.87 -15.19
C VAL A 77 17.81 -17.93 -15.73
N ASP A 78 17.29 -18.88 -16.53
CA ASP A 78 18.10 -19.92 -17.18
C ASP A 78 19.03 -20.66 -16.19
N GLY A 79 18.48 -21.05 -15.03
CA GLY A 79 19.22 -21.71 -13.94
C GLY A 79 20.23 -20.82 -13.18
N THR A 80 20.31 -19.52 -13.51
CA THR A 80 21.15 -18.54 -12.82
C THR A 80 20.32 -17.73 -11.83
N GLU A 81 20.74 -17.75 -10.55
CA GLU A 81 20.17 -16.91 -9.51
C GLU A 81 20.93 -15.57 -9.40
N MET A 82 20.19 -14.47 -9.38
CA MET A 82 20.69 -13.13 -9.15
C MET A 82 19.98 -12.52 -7.94
N HIS A 83 20.74 -12.22 -6.89
CA HIS A 83 20.21 -11.63 -5.67
C HIS A 83 20.27 -10.11 -5.68
N ASN A 84 19.37 -9.50 -4.90
CA ASN A 84 19.37 -8.05 -4.61
C ASN A 84 19.26 -7.14 -5.84
N VAL A 85 18.60 -7.61 -6.89
CA VAL A 85 18.43 -6.87 -8.13
C VAL A 85 17.42 -5.74 -7.93
N LYS A 86 17.82 -4.51 -8.28
CA LYS A 86 16.93 -3.35 -8.24
C LYS A 86 16.06 -3.31 -9.50
N ILE A 87 14.76 -3.37 -9.29
CA ILE A 87 13.74 -3.36 -10.35
C ILE A 87 12.56 -2.48 -9.94
N SER A 88 11.82 -2.00 -10.93
CA SER A 88 10.59 -1.22 -10.71
C SER A 88 9.35 -1.85 -11.34
N ASN A 89 9.53 -2.66 -12.37
CA ASN A 89 8.47 -3.34 -13.12
C ASN A 89 9.08 -4.46 -13.99
N ARG A 90 8.24 -5.26 -14.63
CA ARG A 90 8.71 -6.32 -15.55
C ARG A 90 9.48 -5.74 -16.75
N GLU A 91 9.05 -4.61 -17.30
CA GLU A 91 9.77 -3.94 -18.41
C GLU A 91 11.25 -3.65 -18.06
N SER A 92 11.55 -3.28 -16.82
CA SER A 92 12.94 -3.04 -16.36
C SER A 92 13.83 -4.28 -16.43
N LEU A 93 13.25 -5.46 -16.57
CA LEU A 93 13.91 -6.76 -16.64
C LEU A 93 13.97 -7.31 -18.07
N PHE A 94 12.84 -7.29 -18.79
CA PHE A 94 12.72 -7.86 -20.14
C PHE A 94 13.19 -6.91 -21.25
N ALA A 95 13.11 -5.59 -21.03
CA ALA A 95 13.59 -4.58 -21.97
C ALA A 95 14.42 -3.49 -21.25
N PRO A 96 15.52 -3.87 -20.57
CA PRO A 96 16.27 -2.94 -19.74
C PRO A 96 16.91 -1.84 -20.60
N LYS A 97 16.53 -0.59 -20.31
CA LYS A 97 17.19 0.59 -20.91
C LYS A 97 18.65 0.70 -20.47
N GLY A 98 19.04 0.08 -19.37
CA GLY A 98 20.38 0.14 -18.78
C GLY A 98 20.95 -1.24 -18.44
N VAL A 99 21.93 -1.25 -17.54
CA VAL A 99 22.48 -2.49 -16.97
C VAL A 99 21.71 -2.82 -15.70
N VAL A 100 21.15 -4.01 -15.65
CA VAL A 100 20.60 -4.63 -14.45
C VAL A 100 21.75 -5.30 -13.70
N ALA A 101 21.83 -5.11 -12.39
CA ALA A 101 22.92 -5.62 -11.57
C ALA A 101 22.40 -6.33 -10.33
N GLY A 102 23.03 -7.46 -10.00
CA GLY A 102 22.78 -8.25 -8.80
C GLY A 102 24.07 -8.91 -8.32
N ALA A 103 23.93 -9.90 -7.45
CA ALA A 103 25.03 -10.76 -7.01
C ALA A 103 24.64 -12.24 -7.15
N ASP A 104 25.62 -13.10 -7.43
CA ASP A 104 25.43 -14.55 -7.33
C ASP A 104 25.40 -15.03 -5.87
N ASN A 105 25.25 -16.35 -5.70
CA ASN A 105 25.28 -17.04 -4.41
C ASN A 105 26.60 -16.80 -3.63
N GLU A 106 27.69 -16.44 -4.30
CA GLU A 106 29.00 -16.14 -3.68
C GLU A 106 29.17 -14.64 -3.39
N GLY A 107 28.15 -13.81 -3.67
CA GLY A 107 28.19 -12.37 -3.50
C GLY A 107 28.92 -11.62 -4.62
N LYS A 108 29.34 -12.32 -5.69
CA LYS A 108 30.03 -11.71 -6.82
C LYS A 108 29.02 -11.08 -7.77
N LYS A 109 29.37 -9.89 -8.25
CA LYS A 109 28.49 -9.06 -9.08
C LYS A 109 28.16 -9.73 -10.42
N ILE A 110 26.87 -9.90 -10.69
CA ILE A 110 26.33 -10.29 -12.00
C ILE A 110 25.70 -9.07 -12.67
N LEU A 111 25.89 -8.94 -13.99
CA LEU A 111 25.31 -7.90 -14.82
C LEU A 111 24.47 -8.52 -15.93
N MET A 112 23.29 -7.97 -16.16
CA MET A 112 22.41 -8.33 -17.27
C MET A 112 22.04 -7.07 -18.06
N ALA A 113 22.17 -7.12 -19.37
CA ALA A 113 21.82 -6.03 -20.28
C ALA A 113 21.69 -6.58 -21.71
N PRO A 114 21.18 -5.80 -22.67
CA PRO A 114 21.25 -6.17 -24.08
C PRO A 114 22.70 -6.45 -24.50
N MET A 115 22.91 -7.47 -25.35
CA MET A 115 24.25 -7.98 -25.70
C MET A 115 25.18 -6.86 -26.20
N GLU A 116 24.68 -5.97 -27.05
CA GLU A 116 25.42 -4.80 -27.57
C GLU A 116 26.00 -3.89 -26.48
N LYS A 117 25.35 -3.81 -25.32
CA LYS A 117 25.84 -3.05 -24.16
C LYS A 117 26.78 -3.87 -23.30
N LEU A 118 26.49 -5.16 -23.12
CA LEU A 118 27.34 -6.05 -22.34
C LEU A 118 28.70 -6.26 -22.99
N GLU A 119 28.78 -6.40 -24.31
CA GLU A 119 30.06 -6.60 -25.02
C GLU A 119 31.05 -5.44 -24.78
N LYS A 120 30.54 -4.21 -24.65
CA LYS A 120 31.35 -3.02 -24.33
C LYS A 120 31.92 -3.06 -22.91
N ILE A 121 31.32 -3.86 -22.01
CA ILE A 121 31.69 -3.96 -20.60
C ILE A 121 32.49 -5.24 -20.31
N SER A 122 32.05 -6.37 -20.85
CA SER A 122 32.52 -7.72 -20.50
C SER A 122 33.72 -8.20 -21.32
N LYS A 123 34.11 -7.47 -22.36
CA LYS A 123 35.21 -7.83 -23.29
C LYS A 123 35.08 -9.26 -23.82
N GLY A 124 33.87 -9.68 -24.16
CA GLY A 124 33.59 -11.00 -24.76
C GLY A 124 33.35 -12.16 -23.78
N LYS A 125 33.16 -11.88 -22.48
CA LYS A 125 32.83 -12.91 -21.47
C LYS A 125 31.32 -13.02 -21.15
N ALA A 126 30.47 -12.40 -21.96
CA ALA A 126 29.02 -12.44 -21.77
C ALA A 126 28.42 -13.69 -22.43
N SER A 127 27.47 -14.33 -21.76
CA SER A 127 26.61 -15.38 -22.31
C SER A 127 25.21 -14.82 -22.55
N THR A 128 24.52 -15.37 -23.54
CA THR A 128 23.09 -15.17 -23.71
C THR A 128 22.33 -16.01 -22.69
N VAL A 129 21.20 -15.51 -22.20
CA VAL A 129 20.27 -16.23 -21.33
C VAL A 129 18.89 -16.18 -21.96
N ASP A 130 18.13 -17.26 -21.82
CA ASP A 130 16.71 -17.23 -22.18
C ASP A 130 15.92 -16.52 -21.08
N ILE A 131 15.21 -15.47 -21.47
CA ILE A 131 14.42 -14.66 -20.54
C ILE A 131 12.96 -15.09 -20.50
N SER A 132 12.52 -16.09 -21.28
CA SER A 132 11.11 -16.53 -21.27
C SER A 132 10.64 -17.00 -19.89
N ASP A 133 11.53 -17.64 -19.14
CA ASP A 133 11.21 -18.34 -17.89
C ASP A 133 11.65 -17.58 -16.63
N VAL A 134 11.80 -16.25 -16.75
CA VAL A 134 12.29 -15.44 -15.64
C VAL A 134 11.29 -15.42 -14.49
N THR A 135 11.75 -15.86 -13.31
CA THR A 135 10.99 -15.76 -12.06
C THR A 135 11.55 -14.67 -11.17
N LEU A 136 10.66 -13.99 -10.46
CA LEU A 136 10.99 -12.94 -9.50
C LEU A 136 10.60 -13.43 -8.12
N HIS A 137 11.57 -13.50 -7.22
CA HIS A 137 11.41 -13.96 -5.86
C HIS A 137 11.62 -12.78 -4.90
N LYS A 138 10.63 -12.54 -4.02
CA LYS A 138 10.75 -11.56 -2.94
C LYS A 138 10.44 -12.23 -1.62
N THR A 139 11.46 -12.37 -0.78
CA THR A 139 11.27 -12.78 0.62
C THR A 139 10.73 -11.60 1.41
N ILE A 140 9.57 -11.81 2.05
CA ILE A 140 8.95 -10.85 2.95
C ILE A 140 9.34 -11.23 4.38
N SER A 141 10.05 -10.33 5.06
CA SER A 141 10.38 -10.51 6.48
C SER A 141 9.27 -9.96 7.36
N SER A 142 8.96 -10.68 8.44
CA SER A 142 8.11 -10.15 9.51
C SER A 142 8.66 -8.86 10.10
N ASP A 143 9.98 -8.70 10.12
CA ASP A 143 10.64 -7.51 10.67
C ASP A 143 10.26 -6.22 9.92
N SER A 144 9.89 -6.32 8.63
CA SER A 144 9.40 -5.18 7.86
C SER A 144 8.10 -4.59 8.41
N PHE A 145 7.35 -5.38 9.20
CA PHE A 145 6.08 -4.98 9.80
C PHE A 145 6.11 -4.97 11.34
N LEU A 146 6.91 -5.83 11.96
CA LEU A 146 6.91 -6.07 13.41
C LEU A 146 8.22 -5.65 14.08
N GLY A 147 9.27 -5.41 13.28
CA GLY A 147 10.60 -5.10 13.77
C GLY A 147 10.74 -3.66 14.28
N PHE A 148 11.91 -3.36 14.84
CA PHE A 148 12.25 -2.09 15.48
C PHE A 148 11.80 -0.86 14.70
N TYR A 149 12.18 -0.76 13.42
CA TYR A 149 11.86 0.39 12.58
C TYR A 149 10.35 0.54 12.32
N ALA A 150 9.63 -0.57 12.19
CA ALA A 150 8.19 -0.56 11.97
C ALA A 150 7.44 -0.07 13.20
N VAL A 151 7.69 -0.67 14.37
CA VAL A 151 6.98 -0.29 15.60
C VAL A 151 7.28 1.14 16.05
N HIS A 152 8.50 1.65 15.86
CA HIS A 152 8.82 3.06 16.16
C HIS A 152 8.15 4.02 15.17
N SER A 153 8.11 3.69 13.87
CA SER A 153 7.41 4.51 12.87
C SER A 153 5.91 4.56 13.17
N ILE A 154 5.30 3.43 13.52
CA ILE A 154 3.89 3.34 13.90
C ILE A 154 3.61 4.14 15.18
N ALA A 155 4.46 4.02 16.20
CA ALA A 155 4.33 4.78 17.45
C ALA A 155 4.35 6.30 17.19
N LYS A 156 5.28 6.77 16.35
CA LYS A 156 5.36 8.16 15.90
C LYS A 156 4.07 8.58 15.20
N MET A 157 3.64 7.83 14.17
CA MET A 157 2.44 8.19 13.39
C MET A 157 1.19 8.24 14.28
N ALA A 158 1.03 7.28 15.19
CA ALA A 158 -0.08 7.22 16.13
C ALA A 158 -0.07 8.40 17.11
N TYR A 159 1.08 8.75 17.69
CA TYR A 159 1.21 9.88 18.61
C TYR A 159 0.95 11.23 17.92
N GLU A 160 1.57 11.46 16.76
CA GLU A 160 1.37 12.71 16.04
C GLU A 160 -0.07 12.85 15.53
N TRP A 161 -0.68 11.74 15.11
CA TRP A 161 -2.09 11.72 14.72
C TRP A 161 -3.01 11.99 15.91
N TYR A 162 -2.75 11.37 17.07
CA TYR A 162 -3.46 11.66 18.31
C TYR A 162 -3.39 13.16 18.65
N CYS A 163 -2.20 13.75 18.60
CA CYS A 163 -2.06 15.19 18.84
C CYS A 163 -2.81 16.03 17.81
N TYR A 164 -2.82 15.59 16.54
CA TYR A 164 -3.52 16.28 15.47
C TYR A 164 -5.03 16.30 15.66
N VAL A 165 -5.67 15.16 15.93
CA VAL A 165 -7.14 15.06 16.02
C VAL A 165 -7.71 15.62 17.33
N ASN A 166 -6.89 15.76 18.37
CA ASN A 166 -7.29 16.36 19.66
C ASN A 166 -6.78 17.80 19.84
N ASP A 167 -6.30 18.45 18.77
CA ASP A 167 -5.78 19.82 18.79
C ASP A 167 -4.67 20.06 19.85
N ILE A 168 -3.85 19.04 20.11
CA ILE A 168 -2.69 19.15 21.00
C ILE A 168 -1.51 19.71 20.21
N GLU A 169 -1.09 20.92 20.56
CA GLU A 169 -0.04 21.67 19.86
C GLU A 169 1.17 21.96 20.74
N GLU A 170 1.36 21.19 21.80
CA GLU A 170 2.51 21.25 22.69
C GLU A 170 2.71 19.91 23.42
N PHE A 171 3.92 19.66 23.92
CA PHE A 171 4.24 18.46 24.70
C PHE A 171 3.46 18.45 26.03
N GLN A 172 2.72 17.38 26.25
CA GLN A 172 1.99 17.10 27.48
C GLN A 172 2.75 16.06 28.30
N GLU A 173 2.92 16.33 29.59
CA GLU A 173 3.67 15.47 30.51
C GLU A 173 3.09 14.05 30.61
N GLU A 174 1.77 13.93 30.45
CA GLU A 174 1.03 12.67 30.45
C GLU A 174 1.46 11.74 29.30
N ASN A 175 1.99 12.31 28.21
CA ASN A 175 2.44 11.61 27.01
C ASN A 175 3.94 11.26 27.08
N ARG A 176 4.61 11.48 28.23
CA ARG A 176 6.06 11.26 28.36
C ARG A 176 6.49 9.85 27.96
N GLU A 177 5.71 8.82 28.31
CA GLU A 177 6.08 7.42 28.02
C GLU A 177 6.23 7.14 26.52
N ILE A 178 5.23 7.54 25.72
CA ILE A 178 5.25 7.37 24.26
C ILE A 178 6.29 8.27 23.61
N VAL A 179 6.46 9.51 24.10
CA VAL A 179 7.48 10.45 23.62
C VAL A 179 8.89 9.91 23.87
N ASP A 180 9.19 9.43 25.07
CA ASP A 180 10.50 8.88 25.40
C ASP A 180 10.80 7.62 24.58
N TYR A 181 9.78 6.79 24.29
CA TYR A 181 9.94 5.66 23.38
C TYR A 181 10.28 6.11 21.94
N ILE A 182 9.50 7.05 21.38
CA ILE A 182 9.75 7.58 20.02
C ILE A 182 11.13 8.24 19.93
N LEU A 183 11.60 8.88 21.00
CA LEU A 183 12.91 9.52 21.05
C LEU A 183 14.05 8.56 21.40
N GLY A 184 13.79 7.26 21.55
CA GLY A 184 14.80 6.24 21.86
C GLY A 184 15.39 6.34 23.26
N LYS A 185 14.68 6.98 24.20
CA LYS A 185 15.07 7.11 25.61
C LYS A 185 14.49 6.01 26.49
N ASN A 186 13.57 5.20 25.96
CA ASN A 186 12.88 4.14 26.66
C ASN A 186 12.74 2.90 25.76
N GLU A 187 12.98 1.71 26.31
CA GLU A 187 12.85 0.44 25.59
C GLU A 187 11.48 -0.21 25.77
N ASN A 188 10.64 0.29 26.69
CA ASN A 188 9.31 -0.24 26.92
C ASN A 188 8.41 0.04 25.70
N ASN A 189 8.21 -0.99 24.88
CA ASN A 189 7.41 -0.92 23.67
C ASN A 189 5.92 -0.67 23.97
N PRO A 190 5.34 0.49 23.58
CA PRO A 190 3.94 0.79 23.77
C PRO A 190 3.03 0.21 22.66
N VAL A 191 3.61 -0.51 21.69
CA VAL A 191 2.91 -1.04 20.52
C VAL A 191 2.60 -2.52 20.69
N ASP A 192 1.32 -2.85 20.65
CA ASP A 192 0.83 -4.22 20.48
C ASP A 192 0.32 -4.44 19.05
N ILE A 193 0.25 -5.71 18.64
CA ILE A 193 -0.40 -6.15 17.42
C ILE A 193 -1.80 -6.66 17.75
N LEU A 194 -2.80 -6.15 17.03
CA LEU A 194 -4.19 -6.56 17.20
C LEU A 194 -4.45 -7.86 16.43
N ILE A 195 -5.07 -8.84 17.11
CA ILE A 195 -5.36 -10.18 16.57
C ILE A 195 -6.85 -10.55 16.70
N ASP A 196 -7.70 -9.57 16.97
CA ASP A 196 -9.13 -9.74 17.15
C ASP A 196 -9.85 -9.96 15.81
N GLY A 197 -10.42 -11.15 15.63
CA GLY A 197 -11.14 -11.51 14.41
C GLY A 197 -12.40 -10.66 14.16
N ASN A 198 -13.08 -10.18 15.20
CA ASN A 198 -14.27 -9.32 15.04
C ASN A 198 -13.87 -7.94 14.51
N TYR A 199 -12.74 -7.42 15.01
CA TYR A 199 -12.18 -6.18 14.47
C TYR A 199 -11.83 -6.34 12.99
N TYR A 200 -11.14 -7.43 12.62
CA TYR A 200 -10.79 -7.67 11.22
C TYR A 200 -12.02 -7.84 10.33
N ALA A 201 -13.08 -8.49 10.81
CA ALA A 201 -14.35 -8.58 10.09
C ALA A 201 -15.01 -7.20 9.88
N ALA A 202 -14.90 -6.29 10.86
CA ALA A 202 -15.42 -4.94 10.74
C ALA A 202 -14.59 -4.10 9.76
N ILE A 203 -13.26 -4.08 9.89
CA ILE A 203 -12.42 -3.27 9.01
C ILE A 203 -12.48 -3.78 7.56
N ASP A 204 -12.71 -5.08 7.37
CA ASP A 204 -12.90 -5.66 6.04
C ASP A 204 -14.10 -5.10 5.28
N GLN A 205 -15.12 -4.60 5.99
CA GLN A 205 -16.31 -3.96 5.42
C GLN A 205 -16.19 -2.44 5.30
N LEU A 206 -15.26 -1.82 6.04
CA LEU A 206 -15.22 -0.37 6.24
C LEU A 206 -14.07 0.33 5.54
N SER A 207 -13.03 -0.41 5.12
CA SER A 207 -11.89 0.16 4.40
C SER A 207 -11.55 -0.66 3.16
N GLU A 208 -10.84 -0.04 2.23
CA GLU A 208 -10.32 -0.70 1.03
C GLU A 208 -8.86 -1.10 1.23
N LEU A 209 -8.39 -2.11 0.50
CA LEU A 209 -6.98 -2.52 0.55
C LEU A 209 -6.05 -1.33 0.23
N GLY A 210 -4.96 -1.18 0.99
CA GLY A 210 -4.04 -0.04 0.84
C GLY A 210 -4.47 1.23 1.59
N THR A 211 -5.66 1.27 2.19
CA THR A 211 -6.10 2.36 3.06
C THR A 211 -5.45 2.25 4.43
N ASN A 212 -4.96 3.36 4.98
CA ASN A 212 -4.57 3.42 6.39
C ASN A 212 -5.76 3.92 7.21
N ALA A 213 -6.14 3.18 8.24
CA ALA A 213 -7.27 3.53 9.10
C ALA A 213 -6.81 3.82 10.52
N LEU A 214 -7.34 4.88 11.13
CA LEU A 214 -7.00 5.26 12.49
C LEU A 214 -8.24 5.57 13.31
N PHE A 215 -8.22 5.14 14.57
CA PHE A 215 -9.19 5.56 15.58
C PHE A 215 -8.54 5.57 16.96
N GLN A 216 -9.11 6.34 17.88
CA GLN A 216 -8.67 6.37 19.28
C GLN A 216 -9.77 5.86 20.21
N TYR A 217 -9.38 5.29 21.34
CA TYR A 217 -10.31 4.88 22.37
C TYR A 217 -9.65 4.82 23.76
N ASP A 218 -10.49 4.92 24.80
CA ASP A 218 -10.08 4.68 26.19
C ASP A 218 -10.32 3.19 26.51
N ASP A 219 -9.28 2.46 26.93
CA ASP A 219 -9.37 1.04 27.28
C ASP A 219 -9.59 0.84 28.80
N ILE A 220 -10.00 -0.37 29.18
CA ILE A 220 -10.40 -0.73 30.54
C ILE A 220 -9.26 -0.66 31.56
N ASP A 221 -8.01 -0.66 31.09
CA ASP A 221 -6.81 -0.51 31.92
C ASP A 221 -6.53 0.97 32.28
N GLY A 222 -7.35 1.90 31.79
CA GLY A 222 -7.25 3.32 32.06
C GLY A 222 -6.25 4.04 31.16
N TYR A 223 -5.80 3.42 30.07
CA TYR A 223 -4.99 4.08 29.06
C TYR A 223 -5.81 4.48 27.83
N GLN A 224 -5.35 5.55 27.18
CA GLN A 224 -5.82 5.94 25.87
C GLN A 224 -4.93 5.32 24.80
N TYR A 225 -5.58 4.72 23.82
CA TYR A 225 -4.94 4.02 22.72
C TYR A 225 -5.32 4.63 21.39
N VAL A 226 -4.37 4.58 20.45
CA VAL A 226 -4.64 4.74 19.02
C VAL A 226 -4.45 3.39 18.36
N VAL A 227 -5.42 2.98 17.54
CA VAL A 227 -5.24 1.85 16.64
C VAL A 227 -4.90 2.40 15.26
N PHE A 228 -3.82 1.88 14.69
CA PHE A 228 -3.37 2.14 13.34
C PHE A 228 -3.52 0.86 12.53
N ASP A 229 -4.52 0.80 11.66
CA ASP A 229 -4.67 -0.26 10.68
C ASP A 229 -3.86 0.08 9.43
N PHE A 230 -2.80 -0.69 9.20
CA PHE A 230 -1.89 -0.44 8.10
C PHE A 230 -2.36 -1.17 6.85
N TRP A 231 -2.75 -0.41 5.82
CA TRP A 231 -3.15 -0.91 4.49
C TRP A 231 -4.27 -1.96 4.46
N LYS A 232 -5.14 -2.04 5.48
CA LYS A 232 -6.07 -3.16 5.63
C LYS A 232 -5.31 -4.50 5.68
N THR A 233 -4.15 -4.54 6.35
CA THR A 233 -3.31 -5.75 6.49
C THR A 233 -3.06 -6.11 7.94
N ILE A 234 -2.27 -5.31 8.65
CA ILE A 234 -1.86 -5.51 10.05
C ILE A 234 -2.32 -4.30 10.85
N SER A 235 -2.95 -4.55 11.99
CA SER A 235 -3.40 -3.51 12.91
C SER A 235 -2.51 -3.43 14.14
N TYR A 236 -2.13 -2.21 14.50
CA TYR A 236 -1.28 -1.90 15.63
C TYR A 236 -2.09 -1.13 16.66
N ARG A 237 -2.01 -1.53 17.93
CA ARG A 237 -2.58 -0.79 19.05
C ARG A 237 -1.45 -0.10 19.80
N VAL A 238 -1.44 1.23 19.80
CA VAL A 238 -0.39 2.06 20.39
C VAL A 238 -0.91 2.74 21.65
N ARG A 239 -0.26 2.49 22.78
CA ARG A 239 -0.56 3.16 24.06
C ARG A 239 -0.01 4.59 24.03
N ILE A 240 -0.86 5.58 24.26
CA ILE A 240 -0.48 7.00 24.21
C ILE A 240 -0.19 7.54 25.61
N CYS A 241 -1.21 7.57 26.47
CA CYS A 241 -1.13 8.14 27.81
C CYS A 241 -2.20 7.54 28.72
N LYS A 242 -2.18 7.89 30.00
CA LYS A 242 -3.28 7.55 30.92
C LYS A 242 -4.49 8.40 30.60
N SER A 243 -5.66 7.78 30.52
CA SER A 243 -6.91 8.50 30.28
C SER A 243 -7.26 9.37 31.47
N LEU A 244 -7.53 10.65 31.21
CA LEU A 244 -8.07 11.60 32.20
C LEU A 244 -9.54 11.33 32.51
N LYS A 245 -10.24 10.59 31.63
CA LYS A 245 -11.64 10.24 31.80
C LYS A 245 -11.72 9.01 32.70
N LYS A 246 -12.42 9.12 33.83
CA LYS A 246 -12.95 7.94 34.50
C LYS A 246 -13.97 7.31 33.56
N ILE A 247 -13.58 6.26 32.85
CA ILE A 247 -14.50 5.48 32.03
C ILE A 247 -15.61 4.99 32.97
N ALA A 248 -16.83 5.52 32.79
CA ALA A 248 -17.98 5.07 33.56
C ALA A 248 -18.10 3.55 33.42
N CYS A 249 -18.37 2.85 34.54
CA CYS A 249 -18.26 1.40 34.60
C CYS A 249 -19.30 0.66 33.71
N ASP A 250 -20.29 1.36 33.17
CA ASP A 250 -21.54 0.77 32.66
C ASP A 250 -21.71 0.74 31.13
N THR A 251 -20.74 1.19 30.33
CA THR A 251 -20.87 1.18 28.87
C THR A 251 -20.64 -0.22 28.28
N LYS A 252 -21.73 -0.90 27.89
CA LYS A 252 -21.72 -2.19 27.17
C LYS A 252 -21.26 -2.10 25.71
N ALA A 253 -21.23 -0.88 25.18
CA ALA A 253 -20.87 -0.57 23.81
C ALA A 253 -19.75 0.47 23.80
N LEU A 254 -18.76 0.25 22.94
CA LEU A 254 -17.79 1.26 22.53
C LEU A 254 -18.13 1.68 21.10
N PHE A 255 -18.07 2.99 20.85
CA PHE A 255 -18.21 3.56 19.51
C PHE A 255 -16.90 4.21 19.12
N PHE A 256 -16.48 3.96 17.89
CA PHE A 256 -15.21 4.41 17.34
C PHE A 256 -15.49 5.21 16.07
N GLU A 257 -15.04 6.46 16.06
CA GLU A 257 -14.93 7.23 14.83
C GLU A 257 -13.65 6.79 14.11
N LEU A 258 -13.80 6.37 12.85
CA LEU A 258 -12.74 5.81 12.04
C LEU A 258 -12.35 6.79 10.93
N TYR A 259 -11.08 7.15 10.90
CA TYR A 259 -10.48 8.05 9.91
C TYR A 259 -9.75 7.21 8.86
N LEU A 260 -10.09 7.40 7.60
CA LEU A 260 -9.57 6.64 6.47
C LEU A 260 -8.70 7.54 5.60
N TYR A 261 -7.46 7.10 5.36
CA TYR A 261 -6.49 7.77 4.50
C TYR A 261 -6.18 6.86 3.31
N HIS A 262 -6.78 7.18 2.17
CA HIS A 262 -6.77 6.33 0.98
C HIS A 262 -5.51 6.54 0.14
N ILE A 263 -5.08 5.48 -0.55
CA ILE A 263 -3.85 5.45 -1.35
C ILE A 263 -3.80 6.53 -2.44
N ASP A 264 -4.96 6.96 -2.93
CA ASP A 264 -5.11 7.97 -3.98
C ASP A 264 -5.05 9.41 -3.46
N GLY A 265 -4.90 9.57 -2.15
CA GLY A 265 -4.77 10.85 -1.48
C GLY A 265 -6.04 11.40 -0.87
N SER A 266 -7.19 10.78 -1.16
CA SER A 266 -8.47 11.17 -0.57
C SER A 266 -8.54 10.77 0.92
N LYS A 267 -9.47 11.40 1.63
CA LYS A 267 -9.73 11.14 3.06
C LYS A 267 -11.23 10.99 3.26
N SER A 268 -11.62 10.03 4.10
CA SER A 268 -13.01 9.86 4.50
C SER A 268 -13.11 9.49 5.97
N THR A 269 -14.32 9.56 6.53
CA THR A 269 -14.61 9.12 7.89
C THR A 269 -15.83 8.21 7.90
N THR A 270 -15.83 7.27 8.83
CA THR A 270 -16.96 6.39 9.12
C THR A 270 -16.95 6.06 10.61
N ALA A 271 -17.81 5.15 11.07
CA ALA A 271 -17.80 4.71 12.44
C ALA A 271 -18.17 3.23 12.57
N PHE A 272 -17.69 2.61 13.63
CA PHE A 272 -18.11 1.26 14.03
C PHE A 272 -18.19 1.17 15.55
N GLY A 273 -18.70 0.05 16.05
CA GLY A 273 -18.80 -0.17 17.49
C GLY A 273 -18.49 -1.60 17.88
N ALA A 274 -18.07 -1.78 19.12
CA ALA A 274 -17.88 -3.07 19.76
C ALA A 274 -18.89 -3.23 20.89
N TYR A 275 -19.56 -4.37 20.95
CA TYR A 275 -20.55 -4.69 21.98
C TYR A 275 -20.20 -5.99 22.68
N SER A 276 -20.28 -6.00 24.01
CA SER A 276 -20.05 -7.21 24.79
C SER A 276 -21.36 -7.94 25.06
N LEU A 277 -21.42 -9.22 24.66
CA LEU A 277 -22.54 -10.10 24.97
C LEU A 277 -22.54 -10.57 26.44
N ASN A 278 -21.42 -10.41 27.15
CA ASN A 278 -21.33 -10.77 28.57
C ASN A 278 -21.58 -9.53 29.43
N ASN A 279 -22.66 -9.55 30.20
CA ASN A 279 -23.05 -8.44 31.09
C ASN A 279 -21.98 -8.03 32.11
N ASN A 280 -20.99 -8.90 32.39
CA ASN A 280 -19.92 -8.65 33.36
C ASN A 280 -18.56 -8.37 32.72
N LYS A 281 -18.47 -8.29 31.38
CA LYS A 281 -17.21 -7.98 30.67
C LYS A 281 -17.41 -6.83 29.72
N LYS A 282 -16.45 -5.91 29.68
CA LYS A 282 -16.40 -4.83 28.67
C LYS A 282 -15.84 -5.37 27.35
N PRO A 283 -16.19 -4.76 26.20
CA PRO A 283 -15.51 -5.05 24.94
C PRO A 283 -14.02 -4.71 25.10
N ALA A 284 -13.15 -5.62 24.68
CA ALA A 284 -11.71 -5.44 24.69
C ALA A 284 -11.12 -6.09 23.44
N PHE A 285 -10.11 -5.47 22.84
CA PHE A 285 -9.42 -6.04 21.71
C PHE A 285 -8.39 -7.07 22.17
N TYR A 286 -8.35 -8.21 21.47
CA TYR A 286 -7.26 -9.18 21.65
C TYR A 286 -6.00 -8.67 20.96
N THR A 287 -4.91 -8.62 21.72
CA THR A 287 -3.61 -8.16 21.22
C THR A 287 -2.48 -9.05 21.68
N VAL A 288 -1.33 -8.91 21.03
CA VAL A 288 -0.09 -9.60 21.37
C VAL A 288 1.10 -8.68 21.08
N GLN A 289 2.13 -8.76 21.91
CA GLN A 289 3.37 -8.02 21.69
C GLN A 289 4.05 -8.48 20.39
N PRO A 290 4.68 -7.59 19.60
CA PRO A 290 5.28 -7.92 18.30
C PRO A 290 6.25 -9.11 18.35
N GLN A 291 7.10 -9.18 19.39
CA GLN A 291 8.07 -10.26 19.61
C GLN A 291 7.43 -11.62 19.95
N ASN A 292 6.16 -11.63 20.34
CA ASN A 292 5.40 -12.83 20.73
C ASN A 292 4.47 -13.33 19.61
N ILE A 293 4.53 -12.74 18.42
CA ILE A 293 3.78 -13.22 17.26
C ILE A 293 4.24 -14.63 16.90
N THR A 294 3.29 -15.56 16.91
CA THR A 294 3.54 -16.95 16.53
C THR A 294 3.61 -17.10 15.01
N VAL A 295 4.25 -18.17 14.53
CA VAL A 295 4.27 -18.52 13.10
C VAL A 295 2.86 -18.67 12.52
N GLY A 296 1.91 -19.18 13.31
CA GLY A 296 0.51 -19.30 12.91
C GLY A 296 -0.16 -17.95 12.67
N LEU A 297 -0.01 -17.02 13.63
CA LEU A 297 -0.53 -15.65 13.50
C LEU A 297 0.12 -14.90 12.34
N TRP A 298 1.45 -15.01 12.20
CA TRP A 298 2.17 -14.41 11.08
C TRP A 298 1.66 -14.93 9.73
N ARG A 299 1.37 -16.23 9.62
CA ARG A 299 0.82 -16.81 8.38
C ARG A 299 -0.54 -16.18 8.01
N GLU A 300 -1.39 -15.87 8.98
CA GLU A 300 -2.65 -15.16 8.69
C GLU A 300 -2.40 -13.74 8.21
N PHE A 301 -1.42 -13.02 8.76
CA PHE A 301 -1.04 -11.71 8.23
C PHE A 301 -0.41 -11.79 6.84
N VAL A 302 0.40 -12.81 6.55
CA VAL A 302 0.94 -13.05 5.21
C VAL A 302 -0.19 -13.17 4.19
N LYS A 303 -1.25 -13.95 4.47
CA LYS A 303 -2.41 -14.04 3.55
C LYS A 303 -3.06 -12.67 3.29
N ARG A 304 -3.10 -11.78 4.28
CA ARG A 304 -3.65 -10.42 4.14
C ARG A 304 -2.70 -9.53 3.34
N ILE A 305 -1.39 -9.62 3.58
CA ILE A 305 -0.35 -8.90 2.85
C ILE A 305 -0.29 -9.35 1.37
N GLU A 306 -0.42 -10.65 1.09
CA GLU A 306 -0.44 -11.20 -0.27
C GLU A 306 -1.55 -10.61 -1.13
N LYS A 307 -2.67 -10.17 -0.52
CA LYS A 307 -3.74 -9.48 -1.25
C LYS A 307 -3.24 -8.20 -1.92
N ILE A 308 -2.23 -7.51 -1.37
CA ILE A 308 -1.63 -6.32 -2.01
C ILE A 308 -1.06 -6.66 -3.38
N MET A 309 -0.52 -7.87 -3.55
CA MET A 309 0.11 -8.30 -4.80
C MET A 309 -0.89 -8.76 -5.86
N SER A 310 -2.06 -9.24 -5.42
CA SER A 310 -3.07 -9.85 -6.28
C SER A 310 -4.28 -8.97 -6.55
N THR A 311 -4.41 -7.84 -5.83
CA THR A 311 -5.58 -6.96 -5.90
C THR A 311 -5.17 -5.58 -6.41
N MET A 312 -5.79 -5.14 -7.51
CA MET A 312 -5.71 -3.76 -7.95
C MET A 312 -6.66 -2.90 -7.10
N ILE A 313 -6.20 -1.74 -6.62
CA ILE A 313 -7.07 -0.76 -5.96
C ILE A 313 -7.90 -0.04 -7.03
N LEU A 314 -9.23 -0.13 -6.92
CA LEU A 314 -10.17 0.32 -7.94
C LEU A 314 -10.83 1.64 -7.55
N SER A 315 -10.02 2.70 -7.40
CA SER A 315 -10.57 4.05 -7.40
C SER A 315 -10.61 4.61 -8.81
N ILE A 316 -11.58 5.49 -9.10
CA ILE A 316 -11.71 6.10 -10.42
C ILE A 316 -10.44 6.86 -10.83
N HIS A 317 -9.76 7.49 -9.86
CA HIS A 317 -8.50 8.21 -10.07
C HIS A 317 -7.34 7.26 -10.36
N THR A 318 -7.26 6.14 -9.65
CA THR A 318 -6.25 5.12 -9.89
C THR A 318 -6.41 4.53 -11.29
N LEU A 319 -7.64 4.14 -11.64
CA LEU A 319 -7.94 3.57 -12.95
C LEU A 319 -7.66 4.58 -14.09
N LYS A 320 -8.02 5.86 -13.92
CA LYS A 320 -7.69 6.92 -14.88
C LYS A 320 -6.20 6.99 -15.16
N ARG A 321 -5.36 7.01 -14.12
CA ARG A 321 -3.90 7.11 -14.27
C ARG A 321 -3.35 5.93 -15.07
N GLU A 322 -3.79 4.71 -14.79
CA GLU A 322 -3.35 3.53 -15.52
C GLU A 322 -3.86 3.54 -16.98
N ILE A 323 -5.07 4.02 -17.22
CA ILE A 323 -5.65 4.17 -18.57
C ILE A 323 -4.93 5.24 -19.38
N ASP A 324 -4.53 6.37 -18.78
CA ASP A 324 -3.71 7.39 -19.45
C ASP A 324 -2.38 6.77 -19.96
N VAL A 325 -1.74 5.94 -19.13
CA VAL A 325 -0.50 5.22 -19.50
C VAL A 325 -0.78 4.20 -20.61
N LEU A 326 -1.83 3.40 -20.48
CA LEU A 326 -2.23 2.41 -21.48
C LEU A 326 -2.58 3.06 -22.82
N SER A 327 -3.33 4.16 -22.82
CA SER A 327 -3.68 4.94 -24.01
C SER A 327 -2.44 5.45 -24.74
N SER A 328 -1.44 5.95 -23.99
CA SER A 328 -0.15 6.37 -24.56
C SER A 328 0.64 5.21 -25.18
N LYS A 329 0.61 4.02 -24.55
CA LYS A 329 1.22 2.80 -25.12
C LYS A 329 0.47 2.32 -26.37
N LEU A 330 -0.86 2.33 -26.34
CA LEU A 330 -1.71 1.90 -27.45
C LEU A 330 -1.43 2.70 -28.72
N LYS A 331 -1.27 4.03 -28.62
CA LYS A 331 -0.87 4.87 -29.76
C LYS A 331 0.44 4.41 -30.41
N LYS A 332 1.44 4.05 -29.59
CA LYS A 332 2.74 3.57 -30.11
C LYS A 332 2.62 2.18 -30.74
N TYR A 333 1.73 1.34 -30.22
CA TYR A 333 1.43 0.02 -30.78
C TYR A 333 0.75 0.16 -32.13
N ASP A 334 -0.26 1.04 -32.24
CA ASP A 334 -0.95 1.35 -33.50
C ASP A 334 0.01 1.90 -34.57
N GLU A 335 1.01 2.67 -34.16
CA GLU A 335 2.09 3.19 -35.02
C GLU A 335 3.16 2.13 -35.37
N GLY A 336 3.07 0.90 -34.84
CA GLY A 336 4.05 -0.17 -35.03
C GLY A 336 5.39 0.06 -34.32
N LYS A 337 5.47 1.01 -33.38
CA LYS A 337 6.70 1.35 -32.64
C LYS A 337 6.97 0.42 -31.47
N ILE A 338 5.94 -0.26 -30.97
CA ILE A 338 6.05 -1.29 -29.94
C ILE A 338 5.21 -2.51 -30.33
N ASP A 339 5.59 -3.68 -29.81
CA ASP A 339 4.85 -4.93 -29.97
C ASP A 339 3.80 -5.13 -28.85
N MET A 340 3.02 -6.20 -28.96
CA MET A 340 2.03 -6.60 -27.96
C MET A 340 2.67 -6.81 -26.58
N ALA A 341 3.85 -7.42 -26.51
CA ALA A 341 4.54 -7.67 -25.24
C ALA A 341 4.80 -6.36 -24.48
N ARG A 342 5.27 -5.31 -25.17
CA ARG A 342 5.48 -3.98 -24.59
C ARG A 342 4.18 -3.25 -24.26
N LEU A 343 3.14 -3.43 -25.08
CA LEU A 343 1.80 -2.89 -24.80
C LEU A 343 1.27 -3.43 -23.46
N LEU A 344 1.40 -4.75 -23.25
CA LEU A 344 0.98 -5.45 -22.03
C LEU A 344 1.99 -5.35 -20.87
N GLY A 345 3.10 -4.62 -21.04
CA GLY A 345 4.17 -4.50 -20.04
C GLY A 345 4.78 -5.85 -19.64
N PHE A 346 4.91 -6.77 -20.58
CA PHE A 346 5.37 -8.14 -20.35
C PHE A 346 4.47 -8.89 -19.36
N GLU A 347 3.14 -8.76 -19.52
CA GLU A 347 2.12 -9.40 -18.68
C GLU A 347 2.11 -8.90 -17.23
N GLU A 348 2.39 -7.61 -17.04
CA GLU A 348 2.28 -6.95 -15.76
C GLU A 348 0.82 -6.95 -15.28
N ASN A 349 0.58 -7.50 -14.07
CA ASN A 349 -0.78 -7.75 -13.56
C ASN A 349 -1.67 -6.52 -13.66
N ASN A 350 -1.15 -5.34 -13.30
CA ASN A 350 -1.92 -4.10 -13.31
C ASN A 350 -2.42 -3.74 -14.72
N ILE A 351 -1.58 -3.89 -15.75
CA ILE A 351 -1.96 -3.54 -17.13
C ILE A 351 -3.02 -4.51 -17.67
N VAL A 352 -2.80 -5.80 -17.46
CA VAL A 352 -3.73 -6.84 -17.91
C VAL A 352 -5.09 -6.67 -17.22
N THR A 353 -5.08 -6.40 -15.91
CA THR A 353 -6.29 -6.15 -15.12
C THR A 353 -7.01 -4.88 -15.58
N VAL A 354 -6.29 -3.80 -15.87
CA VAL A 354 -6.88 -2.56 -16.42
C VAL A 354 -7.61 -2.84 -17.74
N ILE A 355 -7.00 -3.57 -18.67
CA ILE A 355 -7.62 -3.93 -19.95
C ILE A 355 -8.90 -4.74 -19.73
N GLU A 356 -8.89 -5.66 -18.77
CA GLU A 356 -10.08 -6.43 -18.42
C GLU A 356 -11.19 -5.54 -17.84
N ILE A 357 -10.87 -4.67 -16.89
CA ILE A 357 -11.83 -3.76 -16.24
C ILE A 357 -12.49 -2.84 -17.25
N ILE A 358 -11.71 -2.18 -18.11
CA ILE A 358 -12.28 -1.26 -19.11
C ILE A 358 -13.17 -2.00 -20.11
N ASN A 359 -12.87 -3.26 -20.40
CA ASN A 359 -13.75 -4.08 -21.22
C ASN A 359 -15.05 -4.41 -20.46
N GLN A 360 -14.99 -4.79 -19.19
CA GLN A 360 -16.19 -5.03 -18.39
C GLN A 360 -17.06 -3.77 -18.26
N LEU A 361 -16.44 -2.59 -18.10
CA LEU A 361 -17.12 -1.30 -18.14
C LEU A 361 -17.82 -1.09 -19.49
N TYR A 362 -17.13 -1.36 -20.61
CA TYR A 362 -17.71 -1.23 -21.94
C TYR A 362 -18.88 -2.19 -22.19
N VAL A 363 -18.71 -3.48 -21.87
CA VAL A 363 -19.72 -4.54 -22.09
C VAL A 363 -20.95 -4.33 -21.21
N ASN A 364 -20.78 -3.81 -19.99
CA ASN A 364 -21.87 -3.60 -19.04
C ASN A 364 -22.27 -2.12 -18.90
N LYS A 365 -21.88 -1.24 -19.83
CA LYS A 365 -22.15 0.21 -19.75
C LYS A 365 -23.64 0.53 -19.53
N ASP A 366 -24.53 -0.28 -20.08
CA ASP A 366 -25.99 -0.11 -19.96
C ASP A 366 -26.51 -0.40 -18.53
N LYS A 367 -25.72 -1.08 -17.70
CA LYS A 367 -26.03 -1.35 -16.28
C LYS A 367 -25.46 -0.28 -15.34
N TYR A 368 -24.67 0.66 -15.86
CA TYR A 368 -24.04 1.69 -15.05
C TYR A 368 -25.08 2.73 -14.62
N ASP A 369 -25.21 2.94 -13.32
CA ASP A 369 -26.11 3.91 -12.72
C ASP A 369 -25.37 5.23 -12.48
N ALA A 370 -25.55 6.18 -13.40
CA ALA A 370 -24.92 7.51 -13.36
C ALA A 370 -25.39 8.39 -12.19
N SER A 371 -26.33 7.93 -11.35
CA SER A 371 -26.68 8.62 -10.11
C SER A 371 -25.83 8.18 -8.90
N LYS A 372 -25.04 7.13 -9.06
CA LYS A 372 -24.18 6.54 -8.02
C LYS A 372 -22.72 6.78 -8.35
N SER A 373 -21.88 6.79 -7.32
CA SER A 373 -20.43 6.89 -7.50
C SER A 373 -19.86 5.67 -8.25
N PHE A 374 -18.68 5.86 -8.82
CA PHE A 374 -17.93 4.82 -9.51
C PHE A 374 -17.78 3.57 -8.66
N ASN A 375 -17.29 3.70 -7.42
CA ASN A 375 -17.09 2.57 -6.51
C ASN A 375 -18.41 1.85 -6.18
N ALA A 376 -19.54 2.56 -6.12
CA ALA A 376 -20.86 1.94 -5.88
C ALA A 376 -21.38 1.15 -7.09
N ASN A 377 -20.94 1.49 -8.32
CA ASN A 377 -21.27 0.76 -9.54
C ASN A 377 -20.41 -0.50 -9.74
N LEU A 378 -19.16 -0.49 -9.22
CA LEU A 378 -18.19 -1.56 -9.50
C LEU A 378 -18.67 -2.98 -9.20
N PRO A 379 -19.31 -3.29 -8.05
CA PRO A 379 -19.76 -4.66 -7.78
C PRO A 379 -20.74 -5.20 -8.81
N ILE A 380 -21.61 -4.33 -9.35
CA ILE A 380 -22.61 -4.70 -10.36
C ILE A 380 -21.93 -4.91 -11.72
N ILE A 381 -21.05 -3.99 -12.11
CA ILE A 381 -20.39 -4.02 -13.42
C ILE A 381 -19.39 -5.18 -13.51
N LEU A 382 -18.61 -5.37 -12.46
CA LEU A 382 -17.54 -6.37 -12.42
C LEU A 382 -18.01 -7.72 -11.85
N ASN A 383 -19.29 -7.84 -11.49
CA ASN A 383 -19.90 -9.00 -10.85
C ASN A 383 -19.08 -9.49 -9.64
N LEU A 384 -18.75 -8.56 -8.75
CA LEU A 384 -17.89 -8.83 -7.59
C LEU A 384 -18.72 -9.18 -6.36
N ASN A 385 -18.21 -10.13 -5.60
CA ASN A 385 -18.72 -10.46 -4.27
C ASN A 385 -18.19 -9.49 -3.18
N SER A 386 -17.25 -8.60 -3.51
CA SER A 386 -16.61 -7.61 -2.62
C SER A 386 -16.11 -6.39 -3.40
N ASP A 387 -15.48 -5.43 -2.70
CA ASP A 387 -14.79 -4.24 -3.22
C ASP A 387 -13.47 -4.55 -3.98
N THR A 388 -13.14 -5.82 -4.16
CA THR A 388 -11.85 -6.27 -4.70
C THR A 388 -12.01 -7.25 -5.86
N ILE A 389 -11.34 -6.98 -6.99
CA ILE A 389 -11.14 -7.99 -8.04
C ILE A 389 -10.02 -8.93 -7.57
N THR A 390 -10.37 -10.17 -7.22
CA THR A 390 -9.40 -11.24 -7.00
C THR A 390 -9.38 -12.14 -8.23
N ARG A 391 -8.21 -12.32 -8.87
CA ARG A 391 -8.04 -13.20 -10.03
C ARG A 391 -7.04 -14.29 -9.71
N THR A 392 -7.34 -15.50 -10.15
CA THR A 392 -6.40 -16.62 -10.08
C THR A 392 -5.39 -16.53 -11.23
N GLN A 393 -4.28 -17.27 -11.11
CA GLN A 393 -3.30 -17.38 -12.19
C GLN A 393 -3.90 -18.04 -13.45
N GLU A 394 -4.90 -18.92 -13.27
CA GLU A 394 -5.63 -19.56 -14.36
C GLU A 394 -6.48 -18.52 -15.12
N ASP A 395 -7.26 -17.70 -14.41
CA ASP A 395 -8.06 -16.63 -15.02
C ASP A 395 -7.19 -15.69 -15.87
N LYS A 396 -6.02 -15.31 -15.32
CA LYS A 396 -5.06 -14.47 -16.04
C LYS A 396 -4.58 -15.14 -17.33
N THR A 397 -4.27 -16.43 -17.28
CA THR A 397 -3.77 -17.18 -18.43
C THR A 397 -4.82 -17.27 -19.54
N THR A 398 -6.07 -17.58 -19.17
CA THR A 398 -7.20 -17.60 -20.12
C THR A 398 -7.42 -16.24 -20.78
N PHE A 399 -7.37 -15.16 -20.01
CA PHE A 399 -7.54 -13.82 -20.55
C PHE A 399 -6.39 -13.39 -21.47
N LEU A 400 -5.15 -13.75 -21.13
CA LEU A 400 -3.98 -13.50 -22.00
C LEU A 400 -4.10 -14.24 -23.34
N MET A 401 -4.55 -15.50 -23.33
CA MET A 401 -4.79 -16.26 -24.58
C MET A 401 -5.81 -15.56 -25.49
N HIS A 402 -6.87 -15.00 -24.90
CA HIS A 402 -7.87 -14.23 -25.63
C HIS A 402 -7.29 -12.95 -26.25
N ILE A 403 -6.49 -12.19 -25.49
CA ILE A 403 -5.79 -11.00 -25.99
C ILE A 403 -4.85 -11.36 -27.15
N MET A 404 -4.11 -12.48 -27.05
CA MET A 404 -3.22 -12.96 -28.12
C MET A 404 -3.97 -13.38 -29.39
N GLU A 405 -5.20 -13.86 -29.27
CA GLU A 405 -6.06 -14.16 -30.41
C GLU A 405 -6.54 -12.86 -31.09
N MET A 406 -6.95 -11.87 -30.31
CA MET A 406 -7.33 -10.54 -30.82
C MET A 406 -6.17 -9.84 -31.54
N ASP A 407 -4.94 -9.95 -31.01
CA ASP A 407 -3.74 -9.40 -31.66
C ASP A 407 -3.52 -10.04 -33.04
N ARG A 408 -3.62 -11.38 -33.12
CA ARG A 408 -3.52 -12.14 -34.37
C ARG A 408 -4.61 -11.76 -35.38
N ASN A 409 -5.82 -11.47 -34.89
CA ASN A 409 -6.95 -11.04 -35.72
C ASN A 409 -6.95 -9.53 -36.03
N LYS A 410 -5.99 -8.76 -35.49
CA LYS A 410 -5.90 -7.29 -35.61
C LYS A 410 -7.08 -6.53 -34.99
N GLU A 411 -7.71 -7.12 -33.97
CA GLU A 411 -8.87 -6.57 -33.25
C GLU A 411 -8.47 -5.97 -31.90
N LEU A 412 -7.27 -6.26 -31.41
CA LEU A 412 -6.83 -5.86 -30.06
C LEU A 412 -6.87 -4.34 -29.85
N SER A 413 -6.47 -3.56 -30.85
CA SER A 413 -6.43 -2.10 -30.72
C SER A 413 -7.83 -1.51 -30.51
N ASP A 414 -8.79 -1.93 -31.34
CA ASP A 414 -10.17 -1.47 -31.25
C ASP A 414 -10.83 -1.95 -29.96
N TYR A 415 -10.56 -3.19 -29.55
CA TYR A 415 -11.00 -3.74 -28.26
C TYR A 415 -10.56 -2.86 -27.08
N ILE A 416 -9.28 -2.51 -26.98
CA ILE A 416 -8.77 -1.64 -25.92
C ILE A 416 -9.36 -0.23 -26.05
N ARG A 417 -9.42 0.33 -27.27
CA ARG A 417 -9.91 1.70 -27.51
C ARG A 417 -11.37 1.87 -27.09
N ASN A 418 -12.21 0.87 -27.34
CA ASN A 418 -13.61 0.86 -26.91
C ASN A 418 -13.73 0.89 -25.38
N GLY A 419 -12.94 0.08 -24.68
CA GLY A 419 -12.86 0.10 -23.22
C GLY A 419 -12.41 1.46 -22.68
N ILE A 420 -11.35 2.03 -23.26
CA ILE A 420 -10.83 3.35 -22.87
C ILE A 420 -11.90 4.43 -23.07
N GLY A 421 -12.61 4.41 -24.20
CA GLY A 421 -13.70 5.35 -24.47
C GLY A 421 -14.80 5.29 -23.43
N ALA A 422 -15.31 4.09 -23.14
CA ALA A 422 -16.35 3.90 -22.11
C ALA A 422 -15.91 4.39 -20.73
N PHE A 423 -14.64 4.15 -20.36
CA PHE A 423 -14.12 4.67 -19.09
C PHE A 423 -14.12 6.20 -19.06
N TYR A 424 -13.69 6.89 -20.12
CA TYR A 424 -13.67 8.35 -20.12
C TYR A 424 -15.07 8.95 -20.05
N ASP A 425 -16.04 8.35 -20.74
CA ASP A 425 -17.45 8.76 -20.63
C ASP A 425 -17.94 8.66 -19.17
N ILE A 426 -17.60 7.57 -18.47
CA ILE A 426 -17.92 7.37 -17.05
C ILE A 426 -17.15 8.35 -16.16
N TYR A 427 -15.87 8.59 -16.46
CA TYR A 427 -15.02 9.49 -15.68
C TYR A 427 -15.57 10.91 -15.70
N ASP A 428 -15.95 11.41 -16.87
CA ASP A 428 -16.50 12.76 -17.01
C ASP A 428 -17.83 12.88 -16.23
N GLN A 429 -18.67 11.85 -16.25
CA GLN A 429 -19.90 11.80 -15.44
C GLN A 429 -19.61 11.85 -13.93
N GLU A 430 -18.65 11.07 -13.42
CA GLU A 430 -18.27 11.08 -12.00
C GLU A 430 -17.74 12.46 -11.57
N MET A 431 -16.95 13.12 -12.43
CA MET A 431 -16.42 14.45 -12.16
C MET A 431 -17.50 15.52 -12.16
N ASP A 432 -18.64 15.29 -12.81
CA ASP A 432 -19.80 16.18 -12.76
C ASP A 432 -20.68 15.93 -11.52
N LEU A 433 -20.76 14.70 -11.01
CA LEU A 433 -21.45 14.37 -9.75
C LEU A 433 -20.78 14.95 -8.50
N THR A 434 -19.47 15.19 -8.57
CA THR A 434 -18.63 15.62 -7.44
C THR A 434 -18.35 17.13 -7.40
N LYS A 435 -18.88 17.89 -8.37
CA LYS A 435 -18.93 19.36 -8.38
C LYS A 435 -20.17 19.86 -7.64
#